data_AF-A0A7S1FFR9-F1
#
_entry.id   AF-A0A7S1FFR9-F1
#
_cell.length_a   1.000
_cell.length_b   1.000
_cell.length_c   1.000
_cell.angle_alpha   90.00
_cell.angle_beta   90.00
_cell.angle_gamma   90.00
#
_symmetry.space_group_name_H-M   'P 1'
#
loop_
_entity.id
_entity.type
_entity.pdbx_description
1 polymer ?
#
loop_
_entity_poly.entity_id
_entity_poly.type
_entity_poly.pdbx_seq_one_letter_code
_entity_poly.pdbx_strand_id
1 'polypeptide(L)'
;HSQLEERRKADEALASRRQDLHDSRERKKELHARLQKEKARVSVKRQERHQVEEAEQQRQLVAEQEKAQTQRRRAESVKTLQQQHAERRREEEAQRGEEAAQQALEEEQERARRMERNSEVVRLRSQMDDLKMREKVQLRRAKEQENREREERLKRAMQVLKVEAERDPDRLLRQPSKAFAEAYSDPLICVTRGPHAGFDEKRLMADARYKLSAALQAAGLFSTKAGHEALARAPAPRAAVPHEISSVFATE
;
A
#
# COMPACT_ATOMS: atom_id res chain seq x y z
N HIS A 1 6.89 -122.99 86.51
CA HIS A 1 7.55 -122.55 85.26
C HIS A 1 6.78 -121.44 84.50
N SER A 2 5.44 -121.38 84.53
CA SER A 2 4.67 -120.32 83.83
C SER A 2 4.87 -118.89 84.35
N GLN A 3 4.96 -118.68 85.67
CA GLN A 3 5.07 -117.33 86.26
C GLN A 3 6.41 -116.62 85.98
N LEU A 4 7.48 -117.36 85.67
CA LEU A 4 8.79 -116.78 85.31
C LEU A 4 8.82 -116.33 83.84
N GLU A 5 8.09 -117.00 82.96
CA GLU A 5 7.95 -116.60 81.55
C GLU A 5 7.06 -115.37 81.40
N GLU A 6 6.01 -115.25 82.22
CA GLU A 6 5.16 -114.04 82.25
C GLU A 6 5.94 -112.80 82.73
N ARG A 7 6.85 -112.94 83.70
CA ARG A 7 7.73 -111.85 84.14
C ARG A 7 8.73 -111.43 83.08
N ARG A 8 9.35 -112.40 82.38
CA ARG A 8 10.24 -112.10 81.24
C ARG A 8 9.50 -111.38 80.11
N LYS A 9 8.29 -111.81 79.77
CA LYS A 9 7.44 -111.13 78.78
C LYS A 9 7.01 -109.73 79.23
N ALA A 10 6.74 -109.53 80.52
CA ALA A 10 6.41 -108.23 81.08
C ALA A 10 7.63 -107.28 81.09
N ASP A 11 8.82 -107.78 81.41
CA ASP A 11 10.07 -107.01 81.39
C ASP A 11 10.49 -106.66 79.94
N GLU A 12 10.31 -107.58 78.99
CA GLU A 12 10.48 -107.34 77.56
C GLU A 12 9.48 -106.29 77.03
N ALA A 13 8.22 -106.34 77.47
CA ALA A 13 7.20 -105.34 77.12
C ALA A 13 7.47 -103.96 77.75
N LEU A 14 8.06 -103.91 78.94
CA LEU A 14 8.50 -102.66 79.58
C LEU A 14 9.77 -102.11 78.91
N ALA A 15 10.69 -102.98 78.48
CA ALA A 15 11.88 -102.60 77.74
C ALA A 15 11.52 -102.05 76.35
N SER A 16 10.62 -102.70 75.61
CA SER A 16 10.12 -102.20 74.32
C SER A 16 9.40 -100.86 74.48
N ARG A 17 8.55 -100.70 75.50
CA ARG A 17 7.89 -99.42 75.79
C ARG A 17 8.89 -98.31 76.17
N ARG A 18 9.99 -98.63 76.85
CA ARG A 18 11.06 -97.67 77.15
C ARG A 18 11.83 -97.26 75.88
N GLN A 19 12.08 -98.21 74.98
CA GLN A 19 12.69 -97.95 73.68
C GLN A 19 11.77 -97.08 72.81
N ASP A 20 10.48 -97.41 72.71
CA ASP A 20 9.50 -96.59 71.97
C ASP A 20 9.41 -95.16 72.51
N LEU A 21 9.46 -94.99 73.84
CA LEU A 21 9.50 -93.66 74.46
C LEU A 21 10.81 -92.92 74.16
N HIS A 22 11.94 -93.62 74.15
CA HIS A 22 13.23 -93.05 73.76
C HIS A 22 13.20 -92.59 72.29
N ASP A 23 12.79 -93.47 71.38
CA ASP A 23 12.67 -93.20 69.96
C ASP A 23 11.68 -92.04 69.68
N SER A 24 10.56 -91.99 70.41
CA SER A 24 9.61 -90.87 70.29
C SER A 24 10.21 -89.54 70.74
N ARG A 25 11.08 -89.54 71.76
CA ARG A 25 11.80 -88.34 72.23
C ARG A 25 12.87 -87.93 71.23
N GLU A 26 13.60 -88.87 70.65
CA GLU A 26 14.61 -88.59 69.62
C GLU A 26 13.96 -88.03 68.36
N ARG A 27 12.89 -88.65 67.85
CA ARG A 27 12.11 -88.13 66.71
C ARG A 27 11.61 -86.70 66.97
N LYS A 28 11.14 -86.39 68.18
CA LYS A 28 10.75 -85.01 68.56
C LYS A 28 11.94 -84.04 68.56
N LYS A 29 13.09 -84.44 69.09
CA LYS A 29 14.32 -83.61 69.07
C LYS A 29 14.78 -83.34 67.64
N GLU A 30 14.76 -84.36 66.77
CA GLU A 30 15.09 -84.21 65.36
C GLU A 30 14.13 -83.28 64.63
N LEU A 31 12.83 -83.41 64.85
CA LEU A 31 11.82 -82.50 64.31
C LEU A 31 12.05 -81.06 64.78
N HIS A 32 12.31 -80.85 66.08
CA HIS A 32 12.63 -79.53 66.61
C HIS A 32 13.91 -78.96 65.98
N ALA A 33 14.96 -79.76 65.82
CA ALA A 33 16.20 -79.34 65.18
C ALA A 33 15.99 -78.97 63.70
N ARG A 34 15.16 -79.73 62.96
CA ARG A 34 14.78 -79.40 61.57
C ARG A 34 14.01 -78.09 61.51
N LEU A 35 13.01 -77.90 62.37
CA LEU A 35 12.22 -76.67 62.45
C LEU A 35 13.08 -75.45 62.82
N GLN A 36 14.06 -75.61 63.71
CA GLN A 36 15.01 -74.53 64.03
C GLN A 36 15.88 -74.16 62.82
N LYS A 37 16.38 -75.14 62.07
CA LYS A 37 17.13 -74.89 60.83
C LYS A 37 16.26 -74.21 59.77
N GLU A 38 15.00 -74.60 59.63
CA GLU A 38 14.06 -73.96 58.71
C GLU A 38 13.72 -72.52 59.14
N LYS A 39 13.47 -72.28 60.43
CA LYS A 39 13.26 -70.93 60.97
C LYS A 39 14.47 -70.04 60.71
N ALA A 40 15.69 -70.54 60.94
CA ALA A 40 16.93 -69.80 60.65
C ALA A 40 17.08 -69.50 59.14
N ARG A 41 16.77 -70.45 58.26
CA ARG A 41 16.77 -70.21 56.81
C ARG A 41 15.75 -69.16 56.39
N VAL A 42 14.55 -69.19 56.97
CA VAL A 42 13.49 -68.22 56.67
C VAL A 42 13.86 -66.84 57.21
N SER A 43 14.45 -66.73 58.40
CA SER A 43 14.89 -65.43 58.95
C SER A 43 16.00 -64.80 58.11
N VAL A 44 16.98 -65.59 57.66
CA VAL A 44 18.05 -65.10 56.76
C VAL A 44 17.45 -64.63 55.44
N LYS A 45 16.58 -65.43 54.80
CA LYS A 45 15.89 -65.00 53.56
C LYS A 45 15.04 -63.74 53.73
N ARG A 46 14.43 -63.52 54.90
CA ARG A 46 13.69 -62.29 55.19
C ARG A 46 14.61 -61.09 55.33
N GLN A 47 15.76 -61.26 55.98
CA GLN A 47 16.77 -60.20 56.09
C GLN A 47 17.35 -59.84 54.72
N GLU A 48 17.67 -60.82 53.89
CA GLU A 48 18.13 -60.59 52.52
C GLU A 48 17.09 -59.81 51.69
N ARG A 49 15.80 -60.19 51.79
CA ARG A 49 14.72 -59.46 51.10
C ARG A 49 14.60 -58.02 51.60
N HIS A 50 14.64 -57.80 52.90
CA HIS A 50 14.61 -56.44 53.46
C HIS A 50 15.79 -55.61 52.98
N GLN A 51 17.00 -56.17 52.94
CA GLN A 51 18.18 -55.45 52.44
C GLN A 51 18.07 -55.12 50.95
N VAL A 52 17.50 -56.03 50.14
CA VAL A 52 17.25 -55.77 48.71
C VAL A 52 16.19 -54.69 48.53
N GLU A 53 15.09 -54.76 49.28
CA GLU A 53 14.01 -53.76 49.23
C GLU A 53 14.53 -52.37 49.66
N GLU A 54 15.32 -52.29 50.73
CA GLU A 54 15.95 -51.03 51.18
C GLU A 54 16.94 -50.48 50.14
N ALA A 55 17.76 -51.35 49.54
CA ALA A 55 18.68 -50.94 48.48
C ALA A 55 17.97 -50.46 47.22
N GLU A 56 16.85 -51.10 46.85
CA GLU A 56 16.00 -50.67 45.72
C GLU A 56 15.33 -49.33 46.00
N GLN A 57 14.81 -49.11 47.21
CA GLN A 57 14.24 -47.83 47.63
C GLN A 57 15.30 -46.71 47.58
N GLN A 58 16.51 -46.97 48.08
CA GLN A 58 17.61 -46.00 47.99
C GLN A 58 17.96 -45.66 46.54
N ARG A 59 18.03 -46.66 45.65
CA ARG A 59 18.28 -46.43 44.22
C ARG A 59 17.17 -45.59 43.56
N GLN A 60 15.91 -45.84 43.91
CA GLN A 60 14.78 -45.06 43.41
C GLN A 60 14.86 -43.60 43.87
N LEU A 61 15.14 -43.37 45.16
CA LEU A 61 15.29 -42.01 45.69
C LEU A 61 16.43 -41.25 45.01
N VAL A 62 17.58 -41.89 44.78
CA VAL A 62 18.71 -41.28 44.05
C VAL A 62 18.30 -40.94 42.61
N ALA A 63 17.66 -41.88 41.90
CA ALA A 63 17.21 -41.64 40.53
C ALA A 63 16.15 -40.51 40.43
N GLU A 64 15.26 -40.41 41.41
CA GLU A 64 14.28 -39.31 41.50
C GLU A 64 14.96 -37.97 41.77
N GLN A 65 15.96 -37.94 42.67
CA GLN A 65 16.74 -36.73 42.93
C GLN A 65 17.52 -36.27 41.69
N GLU A 66 18.13 -37.18 40.95
CA GLU A 66 18.83 -36.85 39.69
C GLU A 66 17.85 -36.32 38.62
N LYS A 67 16.68 -36.94 38.48
CA LYS A 67 15.61 -36.44 37.60
C LYS A 67 15.13 -35.04 38.02
N ALA A 68 14.94 -34.80 39.31
CA ALA A 68 14.54 -33.49 39.81
C ALA A 68 15.63 -32.43 39.56
N GLN A 69 16.91 -32.76 39.76
CA GLN A 69 18.03 -31.86 39.49
C GLN A 69 18.16 -31.53 38.01
N THR A 70 18.04 -32.52 37.12
CA THR A 70 18.08 -32.29 35.67
C THR A 70 16.91 -31.44 35.19
N GLN A 71 15.71 -31.65 35.72
CA GLN A 71 14.55 -30.79 35.44
C GLN A 71 14.76 -29.35 35.92
N ARG A 72 15.31 -29.15 37.12
CA ARG A 72 15.65 -27.82 37.64
C ARG A 72 16.65 -27.10 36.74
N ARG A 73 17.76 -27.75 36.37
CA ARG A 73 18.76 -27.19 35.44
C ARG A 73 18.17 -26.84 34.08
N ARG A 74 17.29 -27.70 33.54
CA ARG A 74 16.57 -27.41 32.29
C ARG A 74 15.66 -26.19 32.42
N ALA A 75 14.89 -26.10 33.50
CA ALA A 75 14.02 -24.95 33.76
C ALA A 75 14.82 -23.64 33.89
N GLU A 76 15.96 -23.68 34.59
CA GLU A 76 16.88 -22.55 34.69
C GLU A 76 17.44 -22.14 33.33
N SER A 77 17.92 -23.09 32.51
CA SER A 77 18.41 -22.80 31.16
C SER A 77 17.35 -22.21 30.23
N VAL A 78 16.10 -22.66 30.36
CA VAL A 78 15.00 -22.11 29.56
C VAL A 78 14.70 -20.68 30.00
N LYS A 79 14.69 -20.41 31.31
CA LYS A 79 14.49 -19.06 31.84
C LYS A 79 15.57 -18.09 31.38
N THR A 80 16.84 -18.49 31.42
CA THR A 80 17.95 -17.62 30.96
C THR A 80 17.86 -17.35 29.46
N LEU A 81 17.56 -18.35 28.64
CA LEU A 81 17.36 -18.16 27.20
C LEU A 81 16.16 -17.24 26.90
N GLN A 82 15.07 -17.37 27.65
CA GLN A 82 13.91 -16.48 27.51
C GLN A 82 14.26 -15.03 27.86
N GLN A 83 15.03 -14.81 28.93
CA GLN A 83 15.50 -13.48 29.32
C GLN A 83 16.39 -12.86 28.24
N GLN A 84 17.40 -13.60 27.76
CA GLN A 84 18.28 -13.13 26.69
C GLN A 84 17.53 -12.77 25.40
N HIS A 85 16.53 -13.58 25.03
CA HIS A 85 15.72 -13.31 23.85
C HIS A 85 14.80 -12.09 24.05
N ALA A 86 14.28 -11.89 25.26
CA ALA A 86 13.51 -10.69 25.59
C ALA A 86 14.37 -9.43 25.58
N GLU A 87 15.60 -9.49 26.09
CA GLU A 87 16.57 -8.39 26.06
C GLU A 87 16.95 -8.03 24.62
N ARG A 88 17.33 -9.02 23.80
CA ARG A 88 17.64 -8.79 22.38
C ARG A 88 16.49 -8.14 21.62
N ARG A 89 15.25 -8.57 21.86
CA ARG A 89 14.08 -7.93 21.23
C ARG A 89 13.93 -6.47 21.64
N ARG A 90 14.14 -6.14 22.92
CA ARG A 90 14.09 -4.76 23.39
C ARG A 90 15.19 -3.90 22.78
N GLU A 91 16.40 -4.44 22.64
CA GLU A 91 17.51 -3.77 21.98
C GLU A 91 17.23 -3.52 20.49
N GLU A 92 16.73 -4.53 19.77
CA GLU A 92 16.34 -4.39 18.36
C GLU A 92 15.21 -3.37 18.17
N GLU A 93 14.20 -3.38 19.05
CA GLU A 93 13.12 -2.39 19.03
C GLU A 93 13.63 -0.98 19.33
N ALA A 94 14.54 -0.83 20.29
CA ALA A 94 15.17 0.46 20.60
C ALA A 94 16.00 0.98 19.42
N GLN A 95 16.83 0.12 18.80
CA GLN A 95 17.63 0.48 17.62
C GLN A 95 16.74 0.90 16.45
N ARG A 96 15.67 0.15 16.15
CA ARG A 96 14.71 0.53 15.11
C ARG A 96 14.01 1.86 15.44
N GLY A 97 13.71 2.10 16.72
CA GLY A 97 13.15 3.38 17.18
C GLY A 97 14.11 4.54 16.97
N GLU A 98 15.39 4.36 17.30
CA GLU A 98 16.43 5.37 17.08
C GLU A 98 16.69 5.63 15.59
N GLU A 99 16.79 4.59 14.77
CA GLU A 99 16.93 4.69 13.32
C GLU A 99 15.74 5.42 12.69
N ALA A 100 14.51 5.10 13.09
CA ALA A 100 13.32 5.78 12.61
C ALA A 100 13.28 7.25 13.05
N ALA A 101 13.72 7.56 14.27
CA ALA A 101 13.82 8.93 14.75
C ALA A 101 14.88 9.73 13.98
N GLN A 102 16.04 9.13 13.69
CA GLN A 102 17.09 9.74 12.88
C GLN A 102 16.59 10.02 11.44
N GLN A 103 15.95 9.04 10.81
CA GLN A 103 15.36 9.21 9.49
C GLN A 103 14.30 10.31 9.46
N ALA A 104 13.44 10.39 10.48
CA ALA A 104 12.45 11.46 10.60
C ALA A 104 13.11 12.85 10.69
N LEU A 105 14.18 12.98 11.48
CA LEU A 105 14.94 14.23 11.60
C LEU A 105 15.63 14.61 10.28
N GLU A 106 16.21 13.65 9.56
CA GLU A 106 16.81 13.87 8.25
C GLU A 106 15.76 14.32 7.23
N GLU A 107 14.60 13.67 7.19
CA GLU A 107 13.50 14.06 6.33
C GLU A 107 13.00 15.48 6.63
N GLU A 108 12.88 15.85 7.90
CA GLU A 108 12.49 17.20 8.31
C GLU A 108 13.51 18.25 7.85
N GLN A 109 14.80 17.97 8.00
CA GLN A 109 15.88 18.84 7.51
C GLN A 109 15.84 18.98 5.99
N GLU A 110 15.63 17.88 5.26
CA GLU A 110 15.48 17.94 3.80
C GLU A 110 14.25 18.76 3.38
N ARG A 111 13.12 18.56 4.06
CA ARG A 111 11.89 19.33 3.80
C ARG A 111 12.13 20.82 4.04
N ALA A 112 12.80 21.18 5.14
CA ALA A 112 13.17 22.57 5.43
C ALA A 112 14.04 23.17 4.32
N ARG A 113 15.10 22.48 3.90
CA ARG A 113 15.98 22.92 2.79
C ARG A 113 15.22 23.07 1.47
N ARG A 114 14.28 22.18 1.17
CA ARG A 114 13.42 22.28 -0.01
C ARG A 114 12.50 23.50 0.07
N MET A 115 11.93 23.79 1.23
CA MET A 115 11.10 24.98 1.43
C MET A 115 11.88 26.27 1.25
N GLU A 116 13.11 26.36 1.78
CA GLU A 116 14.00 27.51 1.60
C GLU A 116 14.28 27.76 0.12
N ARG A 117 14.73 26.73 -0.61
CA ARG A 117 14.97 26.84 -2.07
C ARG A 117 13.72 27.25 -2.83
N ASN A 118 12.57 26.67 -2.50
CA ASN A 118 11.31 27.05 -3.16
C ASN A 118 10.96 28.52 -2.88
N SER A 119 11.18 29.01 -1.66
CA SER A 119 10.95 30.41 -1.32
C SER A 119 11.85 31.36 -2.12
N GLU A 120 13.12 30.99 -2.33
CA GLU A 120 14.06 31.74 -3.16
C GLU A 120 13.61 31.78 -4.63
N VAL A 121 13.21 30.63 -5.18
CA VAL A 121 12.73 30.54 -6.57
C VAL A 121 11.47 31.38 -6.77
N VAL A 122 10.53 31.32 -5.84
CA VAL A 122 9.30 32.14 -5.90
C VAL A 122 9.64 33.63 -5.84
N ARG A 123 10.56 34.03 -4.95
CA ARG A 123 11.02 35.42 -4.84
C ARG A 123 11.72 35.90 -6.11
N LEU A 124 12.56 35.08 -6.73
CA LEU A 124 13.20 35.42 -8.00
C LEU A 124 12.17 35.55 -9.12
N ARG A 125 11.18 34.67 -9.16
CA ARG A 125 10.09 34.74 -10.14
C ARG A 125 9.29 36.03 -9.98
N SER A 126 8.94 36.43 -8.76
CA SER A 126 8.20 37.68 -8.53
C SER A 126 9.02 38.89 -8.97
N GLN A 127 10.32 38.93 -8.67
CA GLN A 127 11.22 40.01 -9.12
C GLN A 127 11.29 40.09 -10.65
N MET A 128 11.38 38.95 -11.33
CA MET A 128 11.39 38.90 -12.80
C MET A 128 10.07 39.36 -13.40
N ASP A 129 8.94 38.99 -12.79
CA ASP A 129 7.62 39.42 -13.26
C ASP A 129 7.43 40.94 -13.05
N ASP A 130 7.90 41.48 -11.92
CA ASP A 130 7.90 42.93 -11.66
C ASP A 130 8.73 43.71 -12.70
N LEU A 131 9.92 43.20 -13.05
CA LEU A 131 10.76 43.81 -14.08
C LEU A 131 10.07 43.78 -15.45
N LYS A 132 9.51 42.64 -15.85
CA LYS A 132 8.74 42.53 -17.11
C LYS A 132 7.56 43.49 -17.15
N MET A 133 6.87 43.68 -16.02
CA MET A 133 5.75 44.63 -15.95
C MET A 133 6.22 46.07 -16.11
N ARG A 134 7.34 46.45 -15.48
CA ARG A 134 7.96 47.78 -15.67
C ARG A 134 8.38 48.02 -17.11
N GLU A 135 9.05 47.04 -17.74
CA GLU A 135 9.45 47.10 -19.14
C GLU A 135 8.25 47.25 -20.09
N LYS A 136 7.18 46.46 -19.88
CA LYS A 136 5.94 46.58 -20.66
C LYS A 136 5.31 47.97 -20.54
N VAL A 137 5.30 48.55 -19.35
CA VAL A 137 4.76 49.90 -19.13
C VAL A 137 5.64 50.95 -19.83
N GLN A 138 6.96 50.84 -19.74
CA GLN A 138 7.88 51.75 -20.44
C GLN A 138 7.71 51.66 -21.96
N LEU A 139 7.61 50.44 -22.50
CA LEU A 139 7.43 50.21 -23.93
C LEU A 139 6.09 50.75 -24.44
N ARG A 140 5.00 50.61 -23.66
CA ARG A 140 3.71 51.23 -23.98
C ARG A 140 3.81 52.76 -24.02
N ARG A 141 4.45 53.38 -23.02
CA ARG A 141 4.63 54.84 -22.97
C ARG A 141 5.46 55.35 -24.14
N ALA A 142 6.55 54.67 -24.49
CA ALA A 142 7.37 55.02 -25.65
C ALA A 142 6.56 54.95 -26.96
N LYS A 143 5.77 53.89 -27.14
CA LYS A 143 4.90 53.74 -28.31
C LYS A 143 3.79 54.80 -28.39
N GLU A 144 3.21 55.18 -27.25
CA GLU A 144 2.24 56.28 -27.18
C GLU A 144 2.87 57.62 -27.58
N GLN A 145 4.11 57.89 -27.16
CA GLN A 145 4.85 59.08 -27.57
C GLN A 145 5.13 59.09 -29.08
N GLU A 146 5.63 57.98 -29.63
CA GLU A 146 5.88 57.85 -31.07
C GLU A 146 4.61 58.05 -31.90
N ASN A 147 3.48 57.49 -31.45
CA ASN A 147 2.19 57.69 -32.11
C ASN A 147 1.75 59.16 -32.08
N ARG A 148 1.91 59.85 -30.94
CA ARG A 148 1.60 61.29 -30.84
C ARG A 148 2.46 62.12 -31.79
N GLU A 149 3.77 61.86 -31.83
CA GLU A 149 4.68 62.54 -32.76
C GLU A 149 4.35 62.26 -34.23
N ARG A 150 3.92 61.03 -34.55
CA ARG A 150 3.46 60.67 -35.90
C ARG A 150 2.17 61.39 -36.26
N GLU A 151 1.20 61.46 -35.35
CA GLU A 151 -0.04 62.21 -35.54
C GLU A 151 0.23 63.70 -35.71
N GLU A 152 1.14 64.29 -34.94
CA GLU A 152 1.54 65.69 -35.09
C GLU A 152 2.21 65.93 -36.45
N ARG A 153 3.12 65.06 -36.87
CA ARG A 153 3.74 65.12 -38.21
C ARG A 153 2.69 65.03 -39.31
N LEU A 154 1.73 64.11 -39.19
CA LEU A 154 0.63 63.96 -40.13
C LEU A 154 -0.24 65.22 -40.18
N LYS A 155 -0.60 65.79 -39.03
CA LYS A 155 -1.38 67.04 -38.94
C LYS A 155 -0.65 68.19 -39.64
N ARG A 156 0.66 68.35 -39.41
CA ARG A 156 1.48 69.37 -40.11
C ARG A 156 1.51 69.13 -41.62
N ALA A 157 1.70 67.90 -42.06
CA ALA A 157 1.69 67.56 -43.49
C ALA A 157 0.32 67.84 -44.14
N MET A 158 -0.79 67.50 -43.45
CA MET A 158 -2.14 67.79 -43.92
C MET A 158 -2.42 69.30 -44.00
N GLN A 159 -1.88 70.10 -43.08
CA GLN A 159 -1.99 71.56 -43.16
C GLN A 159 -1.28 72.12 -44.39
N VAL A 160 -0.08 71.60 -44.73
CA VAL A 160 0.65 72.00 -45.95
C VAL A 160 -0.08 71.57 -47.22
N LEU A 161 -0.68 70.37 -47.23
CA LEU A 161 -1.45 69.83 -48.35
C LEU A 161 -2.89 70.34 -48.43
N LYS A 162 -3.32 71.18 -47.49
CA LYS A 162 -4.68 71.70 -47.46
C LYS A 162 -4.87 72.65 -48.65
N VAL A 163 -5.57 72.17 -49.68
CA VAL A 163 -5.99 73.00 -50.80
C VAL A 163 -7.07 73.96 -50.31
N GLU A 164 -6.71 75.23 -50.17
CA GLU A 164 -7.67 76.31 -49.90
C GLU A 164 -8.36 76.67 -51.22
N ALA A 165 -9.35 75.88 -51.59
CA ALA A 165 -10.31 76.27 -52.62
C ALA A 165 -11.34 77.21 -52.00
N GLU A 166 -11.62 78.32 -52.67
CA GLU A 166 -12.75 79.18 -52.31
C GLU A 166 -14.03 78.35 -52.26
N ARG A 167 -14.79 78.48 -51.17
CA ARG A 167 -16.10 77.83 -51.04
C ARG A 167 -17.05 78.52 -52.01
N ASP A 168 -17.12 77.99 -53.22
CA ASP A 168 -18.12 78.37 -54.20
C ASP A 168 -19.51 77.91 -53.70
N PRO A 169 -20.38 78.84 -53.23
CA PRO A 169 -21.65 78.49 -52.63
C PRO A 169 -22.60 77.83 -53.64
N ASP A 170 -22.46 78.15 -54.93
CA ASP A 170 -23.29 77.61 -56.00
C ASP A 170 -22.99 76.14 -56.26
N ARG A 171 -21.74 75.73 -56.12
CA ARG A 171 -21.31 74.33 -56.26
C ARG A 171 -21.70 73.48 -55.05
N LEU A 172 -21.79 74.06 -53.85
CA LEU A 172 -22.25 73.41 -52.62
C LEU A 172 -23.76 73.14 -52.62
N LEU A 173 -24.54 74.06 -53.20
CA LEU A 173 -25.99 73.88 -53.39
C LEU A 173 -26.32 72.87 -54.50
N ARG A 174 -25.38 72.62 -55.41
CA ARG A 174 -25.51 71.63 -56.49
C ARG A 174 -25.13 70.23 -55.99
N GLN A 175 -25.98 69.64 -55.16
CA GLN A 175 -25.81 68.23 -54.81
C GLN A 175 -25.86 67.39 -56.10
N PRO A 176 -24.86 66.51 -56.36
CA PRO A 176 -24.94 65.60 -57.48
C PRO A 176 -26.13 64.67 -57.25
N SER A 177 -27.07 64.66 -58.21
CA SER A 177 -28.31 63.86 -58.15
C SER A 177 -28.08 62.35 -57.97
N LYS A 178 -26.84 61.87 -58.13
CA LYS A 178 -26.44 60.47 -57.97
C LYS A 178 -25.78 60.15 -56.61
N ALA A 179 -25.67 61.09 -55.67
CA ALA A 179 -25.10 60.82 -54.34
C ALA A 179 -26.07 60.14 -53.36
N PHE A 180 -27.35 59.95 -53.74
CA PHE A 180 -28.24 59.05 -53.03
C PHE A 180 -27.96 57.60 -53.45
N ALA A 181 -26.85 57.05 -52.96
CA ALA A 181 -26.72 55.61 -52.88
C ALA A 181 -27.60 55.12 -51.71
N GLU A 182 -28.92 54.99 -51.95
CA GLU A 182 -29.86 54.28 -51.05
C GLU A 182 -29.39 52.85 -50.74
N ALA A 183 -28.44 52.31 -51.51
CA ALA A 183 -27.79 51.02 -51.32
C ALA A 183 -27.16 50.79 -49.94
N TYR A 184 -26.93 51.83 -49.14
CA TYR A 184 -26.39 51.73 -47.78
C TYR A 184 -27.39 52.11 -46.67
N SER A 185 -28.62 52.46 -47.04
CA SER A 185 -29.64 52.92 -46.07
C SER A 185 -30.43 51.79 -45.43
N ASP A 186 -30.38 50.57 -45.99
CA ASP A 186 -31.07 49.41 -45.45
C ASP A 186 -30.09 48.38 -44.87
N PRO A 187 -29.94 48.29 -43.53
CA PRO A 187 -29.05 47.32 -42.88
C PRO A 187 -29.49 45.86 -43.12
N LEU A 188 -30.69 45.60 -43.65
CA LEU A 188 -31.15 44.25 -44.00
C LEU A 188 -30.64 43.80 -45.39
N ILE A 189 -30.38 44.72 -46.31
CA ILE A 189 -29.92 44.41 -47.67
C ILE A 189 -28.41 44.15 -47.71
N CYS A 190 -27.63 44.79 -46.82
CA CYS A 190 -26.18 44.58 -46.73
C CYS A 190 -25.78 43.26 -46.02
N VAL A 191 -26.69 42.61 -45.28
CA VAL A 191 -26.40 41.34 -44.58
C VAL A 191 -26.74 40.12 -45.44
N THR A 192 -27.52 40.27 -46.51
CA THR A 192 -28.09 39.15 -47.27
C THR A 192 -27.41 38.88 -48.63
N ARG A 193 -26.41 39.68 -49.03
CA ARG A 193 -25.67 39.51 -50.31
C ARG A 193 -24.24 38.97 -50.15
N GLY A 194 -24.02 38.10 -49.17
CA GLY A 194 -22.87 37.18 -49.16
C GLY A 194 -23.35 35.73 -49.37
N PRO A 195 -22.50 34.79 -49.83
CA PRO A 195 -22.84 33.38 -50.01
C PRO A 195 -22.91 32.65 -48.65
N HIS A 196 -23.64 33.22 -47.70
CA HIS A 196 -23.96 32.64 -46.41
C HIS A 196 -25.47 32.48 -46.31
N ALA A 197 -26.01 31.64 -47.19
CA ALA A 197 -27.08 30.76 -46.77
C ALA A 197 -26.54 29.99 -45.55
N GLY A 198 -27.07 30.30 -44.37
CA GLY A 198 -26.68 29.65 -43.12
C GLY A 198 -26.72 28.14 -43.27
N PHE A 199 -25.87 27.44 -42.53
CA PHE A 199 -25.95 25.99 -42.44
C PHE A 199 -27.31 25.62 -41.83
N ASP A 200 -28.21 25.06 -42.64
CA ASP A 200 -29.42 24.43 -42.13
C ASP A 200 -29.01 23.45 -41.02
N GLU A 201 -29.70 23.49 -39.89
CA GLU A 201 -29.41 22.62 -38.74
C GLU A 201 -29.35 21.14 -39.16
N LYS A 202 -30.19 20.75 -40.14
CA LYS A 202 -30.19 19.41 -40.74
C LYS A 202 -28.89 19.09 -41.49
N ARG A 203 -28.26 20.06 -42.14
CA ARG A 203 -26.98 19.91 -42.84
C ARG A 203 -25.80 19.89 -41.85
N LEU A 204 -25.85 20.70 -40.80
CA LEU A 204 -24.88 20.66 -39.72
C LEU A 204 -24.92 19.29 -38.99
N MET A 205 -26.12 18.79 -38.70
CA MET A 205 -26.36 17.47 -38.12
C MET A 205 -26.15 16.33 -39.13
N ALA A 206 -25.84 16.59 -40.39
CA ALA A 206 -25.39 15.57 -41.34
C ALA A 206 -23.87 15.39 -41.32
N ASP A 207 -23.12 16.39 -40.82
CA ASP A 207 -21.67 16.34 -40.78
C ASP A 207 -21.16 15.36 -39.72
N ALA A 208 -20.39 14.37 -40.17
CA ALA A 208 -19.77 13.36 -39.31
C ALA A 208 -18.77 13.98 -38.33
N ARG A 209 -18.07 15.05 -38.72
CA ARG A 209 -17.11 15.76 -37.86
C ARG A 209 -17.81 16.46 -36.71
N TYR A 210 -18.93 17.10 -37.00
CA TYR A 210 -19.75 17.79 -35.99
C TYR A 210 -20.35 16.82 -34.98
N LYS A 211 -20.87 15.66 -35.43
CA LYS A 211 -21.36 14.61 -34.52
C LYS A 211 -20.25 14.07 -33.61
N LEU A 212 -19.08 13.83 -34.19
CA LEU A 212 -17.94 13.28 -33.46
C LEU A 212 -17.40 14.30 -32.44
N SER A 213 -17.32 15.60 -32.78
CA SER A 213 -16.91 16.63 -31.83
C SER A 213 -17.89 16.79 -30.67
N ALA A 214 -19.20 16.79 -30.95
CA ALA A 214 -20.23 16.86 -29.91
C ALA A 214 -20.18 15.64 -28.97
N ALA A 215 -20.00 14.43 -29.52
CA ALA A 215 -19.85 13.21 -28.72
C ALA A 215 -18.58 13.21 -27.85
N LEU A 216 -17.44 13.66 -28.40
CA LEU A 216 -16.19 13.81 -27.64
C LEU A 216 -16.29 14.86 -26.54
N GLN A 217 -17.03 15.95 -26.79
CA GLN A 217 -17.27 16.99 -25.80
C GLN A 217 -18.15 16.49 -24.66
N ALA A 218 -19.23 15.74 -24.98
CA ALA A 218 -20.07 15.08 -23.98
C ALA A 218 -19.30 14.04 -23.16
N ALA A 219 -18.34 13.33 -23.77
CA ALA A 219 -17.48 12.37 -23.10
C ALA A 219 -16.28 13.00 -22.35
N GLY A 220 -16.09 14.32 -22.42
CA GLY A 220 -14.96 15.03 -21.79
C GLY A 220 -13.59 14.78 -22.45
N LEU A 221 -13.56 14.15 -23.63
CA LEU A 221 -12.33 13.76 -24.34
C LEU A 221 -11.88 14.77 -25.39
N PHE A 222 -12.68 15.81 -25.65
CA PHE A 222 -12.42 16.80 -26.71
C PHE A 222 -11.05 17.50 -26.57
N SER A 223 -10.62 17.83 -25.35
CA SER A 223 -9.34 18.51 -25.09
C SER A 223 -8.12 17.58 -25.09
N THR A 224 -8.33 16.25 -25.22
CA THR A 224 -7.24 15.26 -25.15
C THR A 224 -6.62 15.01 -26.53
N LYS A 225 -5.35 14.57 -26.57
CA LYS A 225 -4.66 14.21 -27.82
C LYS A 225 -5.43 13.17 -28.64
N ALA A 226 -5.99 12.16 -27.97
CA ALA A 226 -6.82 11.14 -28.61
C ALA A 226 -8.08 11.71 -29.27
N GLY A 227 -8.73 12.69 -28.61
CA GLY A 227 -9.88 13.40 -29.20
C GLY A 227 -9.50 14.21 -30.45
N HIS A 228 -8.34 14.85 -30.43
CA HIS A 228 -7.84 15.61 -31.59
C HIS A 228 -7.47 14.69 -32.76
N GLU A 229 -6.83 13.55 -32.49
CA GLU A 229 -6.52 12.55 -33.52
C GLU A 229 -7.77 11.93 -34.15
N ALA A 230 -8.81 11.65 -33.34
CA ALA A 230 -10.08 11.15 -33.83
C ALA A 230 -10.79 12.16 -34.75
N LEU A 231 -10.77 13.45 -34.40
CA LEU A 231 -11.32 14.51 -35.26
C LEU A 231 -10.53 14.70 -36.56
N ALA A 232 -9.21 14.58 -36.51
CA ALA A 232 -8.35 14.71 -37.69
C ALA A 232 -8.59 13.58 -38.71
N ARG A 233 -8.90 12.36 -38.23
CA ARG A 233 -9.21 11.19 -39.09
C ARG A 233 -10.62 11.20 -39.67
N ALA A 234 -11.53 12.03 -39.15
CA ALA A 234 -12.88 12.09 -39.65
C ALA A 234 -12.93 12.69 -41.08
N PRO A 235 -13.71 12.11 -42.01
CA PRO A 235 -13.78 12.56 -43.40
C PRO A 235 -14.31 14.00 -43.48
N ALA A 236 -13.68 14.84 -44.31
CA ALA A 236 -14.17 16.20 -44.57
C ALA A 236 -15.44 16.15 -45.41
N PRO A 237 -16.41 17.08 -45.22
CA PRO A 237 -17.54 17.20 -46.11
C PRO A 237 -17.04 17.49 -47.53
N ARG A 238 -17.59 16.77 -48.51
CA ARG A 238 -17.30 17.03 -49.92
C ARG A 238 -17.83 18.42 -50.27
N ALA A 239 -17.01 19.22 -50.95
CA ALA A 239 -17.44 20.51 -51.46
C ALA A 239 -18.70 20.33 -52.32
N ALA A 240 -19.67 21.23 -52.17
CA ALA A 240 -20.85 21.24 -53.02
C ALA A 240 -20.40 21.41 -54.47
N VAL A 241 -20.75 20.44 -55.31
CA VAL A 241 -20.54 20.56 -56.76
C VAL A 241 -21.41 21.72 -57.24
N PRO A 242 -20.85 22.73 -57.94
CA PRO A 242 -21.66 23.81 -58.49
C PRO A 242 -22.75 23.19 -59.38
N HIS A 243 -24.00 23.62 -59.19
CA HIS A 243 -25.09 23.16 -60.03
C HIS A 243 -24.74 23.45 -61.49
N GLU A 244 -24.63 22.41 -62.31
CA GLU A 244 -24.57 22.56 -63.76
C GLU A 244 -25.85 23.27 -64.19
N ILE A 245 -25.71 24.52 -64.62
CA ILE A 245 -26.80 25.30 -65.16
C ILE A 245 -27.19 24.60 -66.47
N SER A 246 -28.39 24.03 -66.50
CA SER A 246 -28.94 23.36 -67.66
C SER A 246 -28.85 24.28 -68.89
N SER A 247 -28.12 23.87 -69.93
CA SER A 247 -27.95 24.61 -71.18
C SER A 247 -29.18 24.51 -72.09
N VAL A 248 -30.37 24.79 -71.55
CA VAL A 248 -31.64 24.74 -72.31
C VAL A 248 -31.84 25.99 -73.17
N PHE A 249 -30.98 27.01 -73.03
CA PHE A 249 -31.04 28.25 -73.83
C PHE A 249 -29.75 28.55 -74.60
N ALA A 250 -29.06 27.53 -75.11
CA ALA A 250 -28.03 27.72 -76.13
C ALA A 250 -28.67 27.63 -77.51
N THR A 251 -29.43 28.65 -77.89
CA THR A 251 -29.83 28.92 -79.27
C THR A 251 -29.27 30.28 -79.65
N GLU A 252 -28.18 30.27 -80.42
CA GLU A 252 -27.94 31.04 -81.65
C GLU A 252 -26.56 30.64 -82.22
#